data_AF-A0A9E3IMT1-F1
#
_entry.id   AF-A0A9E3IMT1-F1
#
_cell.length_a   1.000
_cell.length_b   1.000
_cell.length_c   1.000
_cell.angle_alpha   90.00
_cell.angle_beta   90.00
_cell.angle_gamma   90.00
#
_symmetry.space_group_name_H-M   'P 1'
#
loop_
_entity.id
_entity.type
_entity.pdbx_description
1 polymer ?
#
loop_
_entity_poly.entity_id
_entity_poly.type
_entity_poly.pdbx_seq_one_letter_code
_entity_poly.pdbx_strand_id
1 'polypeptide(L)' 'MNTKLVNPESLYDGAPVGMSQATVDPNSRLVFVSGQVDWDRESRVRHS' A
#
# COMPACT_ATOMS: atom_id res chain seq x y z
N MET A 1 -16.13 1.68 -11.32
CA MET A 1 -15.55 0.82 -10.28
C MET A 1 -15.32 1.72 -9.07
N ASN A 2 -15.99 1.48 -7.93
CA ASN A 2 -15.86 2.33 -6.74
C ASN A 2 -14.88 1.68 -5.76
N THR A 3 -13.59 1.83 -6.05
CA THR A 3 -12.52 1.29 -5.21
C THR A 3 -12.06 2.32 -4.19
N LYS A 4 -11.56 1.84 -3.04
CA LYS A 4 -11.03 2.69 -1.97
C LYS A 4 -9.54 2.40 -1.77
N LEU A 5 -8.73 3.45 -1.78
CA LEU A 5 -7.30 3.36 -1.49
C LEU A 5 -7.06 3.20 0.01
N VAL A 6 -6.06 2.40 0.36
CA VAL A 6 -5.64 2.17 1.74
C VAL A 6 -4.15 2.52 1.83
N ASN A 7 -3.84 3.52 2.66
CA ASN A 7 -2.49 4.02 2.90
C ASN A 7 -2.31 4.28 4.40
N PRO A 8 -1.96 3.24 5.20
CA PRO A 8 -1.76 3.40 6.64
C PRO A 8 -0.56 4.30 6.92
N GLU A 9 -0.70 5.22 7.88
CA GLU A 9 0.38 6.14 8.28
C GLU A 9 1.63 5.41 8.82
N SER A 10 1.49 4.16 9.26
CA SER A 10 2.56 3.32 9.78
C SER A 10 3.45 2.68 8.70
N LEU A 11 3.14 2.86 7.42
CA LEU A 11 3.92 2.36 6.27
C LEU A 11 4.52 3.51 5.47
N TYR A 12 5.40 3.19 4.52
CA TYR A 12 5.96 4.17 3.60
C TYR A 12 4.89 4.73 2.64
N ASP A 13 5.10 5.96 2.18
CA ASP A 13 4.21 6.60 1.20
C ASP A 13 4.55 6.15 -0.23
N GLY A 14 3.60 5.46 -0.87
CA GLY A 14 3.70 5.04 -2.27
C GLY A 14 3.17 6.06 -3.28
N ALA A 15 2.51 7.13 -2.83
CA ALA A 15 1.89 8.11 -3.73
C ALA A 15 2.87 8.76 -4.73
N PRO A 16 4.14 9.08 -4.36
CA PRO A 16 5.10 9.65 -5.30
C PRO A 16 5.42 8.79 -6.53
N VAL A 17 5.19 7.47 -6.45
CA VAL A 17 5.37 6.52 -7.56
C VAL A 17 4.03 6.01 -8.13
N GLY A 18 2.92 6.68 -7.80
CA GLY A 18 1.59 6.33 -8.29
C GLY A 18 1.00 5.07 -7.68
N MET A 19 1.45 4.68 -6.47
CA MET A 19 1.03 3.46 -5.79
C MET A 19 0.26 3.76 -4.49
N SER A 20 -0.67 2.89 -4.12
CA SER A 20 -1.20 2.79 -2.75
C SER A 20 -0.82 1.46 -2.13
N GLN A 21 -0.79 1.37 -0.80
CA GLN A 21 -0.43 0.13 -0.10
C GLN A 21 -1.44 -0.99 -0.38
N ALA A 22 -2.71 -0.65 -0.46
CA ALA A 22 -3.74 -1.54 -0.97
C ALA A 22 -4.90 -0.78 -1.61
N THR A 23 -5.74 -1.53 -2.33
CA THR A 23 -7.03 -1.07 -2.83
C THR A 23 -8.12 -2.08 -2.43
N VAL A 24 -9.23 -1.57 -1.90
CA VAL A 24 -10.42 -2.37 -1.55
C VAL A 24 -11.47 -2.18 -2.63
N ASP A 25 -11.99 -3.28 -3.17
CA ASP A 25 -13.19 -3.28 -4.00
C ASP A 25 -14.37 -3.87 -3.20
N PRO A 26 -15.32 -3.05 -2.72
CA PRO A 26 -16.42 -3.52 -1.88
C PRO A 26 -17.40 -4.42 -2.65
N ASN A 27 -17.45 -4.33 -3.99
CA ASN A 27 -18.38 -5.13 -4.79
C ASN A 27 -17.90 -6.58 -4.88
N SER A 28 -16.62 -6.79 -5.17
CA SER A 28 -16.01 -8.12 -5.22
C SER A 28 -15.58 -8.64 -3.84
N ARG A 29 -15.57 -7.78 -2.82
CA ARG A 29 -15.04 -8.07 -1.47
C ARG A 29 -13.57 -8.50 -1.49
N LEU A 30 -12.83 -7.99 -2.46
CA LEU A 30 -11.40 -8.24 -2.62
C LEU A 30 -10.58 -7.08 -2.09
N VAL A 31 -9.41 -7.43 -1.56
CA VAL A 31 -8.35 -6.50 -1.20
C VAL A 31 -7.14 -6.83 -2.06
N PHE A 32 -6.71 -5.86 -2.86
CA PHE A 32 -5.52 -5.97 -3.68
C PHE A 32 -4.38 -5.27 -2.94
N VAL A 33 -3.46 -6.05 -2.40
CA VAL A 33 -2.31 -5.55 -1.63
C VAL A 33 -1.09 -5.45 -2.57
N SER A 34 -0.42 -4.30 -2.57
CA SER A 34 0.82 -4.12 -3.31
C SER A 34 1.92 -5.03 -2.73
N GLY A 35 2.91 -5.40 -3.55
CA GLY A 35 4.03 -6.23 -3.09
C GLY A 35 4.73 -5.60 -1.88
N GLN A 36 4.83 -6.37 -0.79
CA GLN A 36 5.47 -5.91 0.45
C GLN A 36 6.91 -6.39 0.51
N VAL A 37 7.76 -5.54 1.06
CA VAL A 37 9.18 -5.77 1.34
C VAL A 37 9.48 -5.23 2.73
N ASP A 38 10.61 -5.63 3.31
CA ASP A 38 11.00 -5.21 4.66
C ASP A 38 11.55 -3.77 4.68
N TRP A 39 10.68 -2.81 4.37
CA TRP A 39 10.98 -1.38 4.39
C TRP A 39 10.40 -0.69 5.62
N ASP A 40 11.08 0.36 6.07
CA ASP A 40 10.58 1.30 7.06
C ASP A 40 9.61 2.33 6.46
N ARG A 41 9.21 3.32 7.26
CA ARG A 41 8.26 4.35 6.84
C ARG A 41 8.89 5.37 5.88
N GLU A 42 10.21 5.37 5.81
CA GLU A 42 11.03 6.27 5.00
C GLU A 42 11.50 5.59 3.70
N SER A 43 10.87 4.46 3.33
CA SER A 43 11.20 3.67 2.15
C SER A 43 12.63 3.13 2.14
N ARG A 44 13.17 2.75 3.30
CA ARG A 44 14.50 2.15 3.44
C ARG A 44 14.42 0.71 3.90
N VAL A 45 15.36 -0.12 3.45
CA VAL A 45 15.50 -1.50 3.92
C VAL A 45 15.85 -1.52 5.41
N ARG A 46 15.08 -2.25 6.23
CA ARG A 46 15.30 -2.36 7.68
C ARG A 46 16.45 -3.30 8.03
N HIS A 47 16.56 -4.40 7.31
CA HIS A 47 17.61 -5.40 7.51
C HIS A 47 18.33 -5.65 6.18
N SER A 48 19.51 -5.02 6.04
CA SER A 48 20.41 -5.18 4.89
C SER A 48 21.57 -6.12 5.18
#